data_AF-A0A2A5QU17-F1
#
_entry.id   AF-A0A2A5QU17-F1
#
_cell.length_a   1.000
_cell.length_b   1.000
_cell.length_c   1.000
_cell.angle_alpha   90.00
_cell.angle_beta   90.00
_cell.angle_gamma   90.00
#
_symmetry.space_group_name_H-M   'P 1'
#
loop_
_entity.id
_entity.type
_entity.pdbx_description
1 polymer ?
#
loop_
_entity_poly.entity_id
_entity_poly.type
_entity_poly.pdbx_seq_one_letter_code
_entity_poly.pdbx_strand_id
1 'polypeptide(L)'
;MENESGTLDQDWLGFNWTPWMSLHPDDEELGELPTDHGVYRVRHDAYEGLVYIGQTGRSLRGRVRALARGVFDGEMPYNDPHTGSPALWAIVDRHGTGFEVSVTSPPKTADSQQRHAIEDTLIAVYRRETRRNLIGNFGRMPPGYSKSKRRSKDIRGGRSDDDTLRSFRKGIEPLSWEDPEDLTAPDWMGLSWSEPAPLSEARSQLPESAGLYRIWDPERCPPLEYIGETLNLRSRLYRHRRNRESHLLFSYAAQPDIEREFKLSQLETDLLGAHWMACKQAPRDQY
;
A
#
# COMPACT_ATOMS: atom_id res chain seq x y z
N MET A 1 -15.91 16.17 12.47
CA MET A 1 -15.99 14.70 12.48
C MET A 1 -14.93 14.20 13.44
N GLU A 2 -15.32 13.36 14.39
CA GLU A 2 -14.42 12.86 15.44
C GLU A 2 -13.45 11.84 14.83
N ASN A 3 -12.16 11.99 15.12
CA ASN A 3 -11.10 11.09 14.68
C ASN A 3 -11.08 9.82 15.56
N GLU A 4 -12.19 9.08 15.62
CA GLU A 4 -12.33 7.92 16.52
C GLU A 4 -11.24 6.85 16.29
N SER A 5 -10.74 6.75 15.04
CA SER A 5 -9.66 5.83 14.64
C SER A 5 -8.24 6.24 15.06
N GLY A 6 -8.04 7.47 15.51
CA GLY A 6 -6.72 8.05 15.75
C GLY A 6 -5.84 8.25 14.50
N THR A 7 -6.32 7.90 13.30
CA THR A 7 -5.52 7.92 12.05
C THR A 7 -5.09 9.32 11.61
N LEU A 8 -5.70 10.37 12.14
CA LEU A 8 -5.33 11.77 11.91
C LEU A 8 -4.48 12.40 13.03
N ASP A 9 -4.20 11.65 14.11
CA ASP A 9 -3.48 12.15 15.28
C ASP A 9 -1.98 12.27 15.01
N GLN A 10 -1.32 13.14 15.77
CA GLN A 10 0.12 13.41 15.62
C GLN A 10 1.01 12.28 16.14
N ASP A 11 0.45 11.34 16.90
CA ASP A 11 1.13 10.17 17.47
C ASP A 11 0.62 8.85 16.86
N TRP A 12 -0.07 8.91 15.71
CA TRP A 12 -0.65 7.72 15.08
C TRP A 12 0.42 6.63 14.84
N LEU A 13 0.14 5.43 15.39
CA LEU A 13 1.05 4.27 15.44
C LEU A 13 2.40 4.52 16.16
N GLY A 14 2.44 5.49 17.07
CA GLY A 14 3.63 5.86 17.83
C GLY A 14 4.67 6.64 17.02
N PHE A 15 4.30 7.13 15.83
CA PHE A 15 5.15 8.01 15.04
C PHE A 15 4.83 9.47 15.35
N ASN A 16 5.86 10.32 15.36
CA ASN A 16 5.70 11.77 15.51
C ASN A 16 5.42 12.40 14.15
N TRP A 17 4.15 12.59 13.84
CA TRP A 17 3.68 13.26 12.63
C TRP A 17 3.71 14.77 12.81
N THR A 18 4.07 15.49 11.76
CA THR A 18 3.90 16.95 11.74
C THR A 18 2.42 17.33 11.86
N PRO A 19 2.10 18.55 12.34
CA PRO A 19 0.80 19.14 12.09
C PRO A 19 0.40 19.03 10.62
N TRP A 20 -0.91 19.05 10.38
CA TRP A 20 -1.45 19.13 9.03
C TRP A 20 -1.15 20.51 8.45
N MET A 21 -0.63 20.52 7.24
CA MET A 21 -0.25 21.73 6.48
C MET A 21 -0.84 21.66 5.08
N SER A 22 -1.05 22.81 4.43
CA SER A 22 -1.67 22.82 3.10
C SER A 22 -0.73 22.17 2.08
N LEU A 23 -1.28 21.25 1.28
CA LEU A 23 -0.56 20.69 0.14
C LEU A 23 -0.81 21.58 -1.07
N HIS A 24 -0.33 22.82 -1.03
CA HIS A 24 -0.43 23.76 -2.16
C HIS A 24 0.96 24.17 -2.65
N PRO A 25 1.23 24.31 -3.96
CA PRO A 25 2.55 24.67 -4.48
C PRO A 25 3.13 25.98 -3.92
N ASP A 26 2.26 26.93 -3.59
CA ASP A 26 2.60 28.25 -3.05
C ASP A 26 2.72 28.29 -1.52
N ASP A 27 2.46 27.17 -0.83
CA ASP A 27 2.62 27.10 0.62
C ASP A 27 4.13 27.07 0.97
N GLU A 28 4.57 28.12 1.68
CA GLU A 28 5.96 28.27 2.14
C GLU A 28 6.32 27.25 3.22
N GLU A 29 5.36 26.78 4.02
CA GLU A 29 5.59 25.78 5.08
C GLU A 29 6.11 24.47 4.49
N LEU A 30 5.73 24.12 3.25
CA LEU A 30 6.30 22.96 2.55
C LEU A 30 7.83 23.07 2.37
N GLY A 31 8.38 24.28 2.45
CA GLY A 31 9.81 24.57 2.49
C GLY A 31 10.49 24.19 3.80
N GLU A 32 9.76 23.98 4.88
CA GLU A 32 10.27 23.64 6.22
C GLU A 32 10.34 22.12 6.44
N LEU A 33 9.64 21.34 5.62
CA LEU A 33 9.61 19.87 5.71
C LEU A 33 11.03 19.25 5.77
N PRO A 34 11.22 18.12 6.48
CA PRO A 34 12.51 17.44 6.54
C PRO A 34 13.05 17.08 5.15
N THR A 35 14.38 17.11 5.02
CA THR A 35 15.06 16.67 3.79
C THR A 35 15.44 15.19 3.79
N ASP A 36 15.08 14.48 4.86
CA ASP A 36 15.33 13.06 5.08
C ASP A 36 14.31 12.16 4.37
N HIS A 37 14.59 10.86 4.39
CA HIS A 37 13.67 9.80 4.01
C HIS A 37 12.47 9.78 4.96
N GLY A 38 11.36 9.19 4.54
CA GLY A 38 10.21 9.03 5.43
C GLY A 38 8.93 8.71 4.72
N VAL A 39 7.83 8.91 5.43
CA VAL A 39 6.47 8.65 4.98
C VAL A 39 5.60 9.90 5.15
N TYR A 40 4.58 10.02 4.32
CA TYR A 40 3.62 11.13 4.35
C TYR A 40 2.20 10.62 4.10
N ARG A 41 1.25 11.30 4.71
CA ARG A 41 -0.19 11.03 4.56
C ARG A 41 -0.88 12.29 4.07
N VAL A 42 -1.90 12.11 3.23
CA VAL A 42 -2.64 13.18 2.56
C VAL A 42 -4.13 13.00 2.83
N ARG A 43 -4.81 14.10 3.14
CA ARG A 43 -6.27 14.16 3.27
C ARG A 43 -6.83 15.32 2.44
N HIS A 44 -8.12 15.29 2.16
CA HIS A 44 -8.82 16.39 1.49
C HIS A 44 -10.17 16.60 2.17
N ASP A 45 -10.60 17.85 2.33
CA ASP A 45 -11.87 18.21 3.00
C ASP A 45 -13.14 17.56 2.41
N ALA A 46 -13.15 17.25 1.11
CA ALA A 46 -14.22 16.54 0.41
C ALA A 46 -14.31 15.04 0.75
N TYR A 47 -13.31 14.47 1.43
CA TYR A 47 -13.27 13.07 1.83
C TYR A 47 -13.09 12.95 3.33
N GLU A 48 -13.77 11.97 3.93
CA GLU A 48 -13.57 11.68 5.34
C GLU A 48 -12.35 10.75 5.52
N GLY A 49 -11.32 11.28 6.19
CA GLY A 49 -10.07 10.59 6.48
C GLY A 49 -8.99 10.79 5.42
N LEU A 50 -8.09 9.82 5.31
CA LEU A 50 -6.96 9.86 4.38
C LEU A 50 -7.40 9.49 2.96
N VAL A 51 -6.76 10.11 1.97
CA VAL A 51 -6.95 9.76 0.55
C VAL A 51 -5.72 9.09 -0.05
N TYR A 52 -4.54 9.29 0.54
CA TYR A 52 -3.28 8.74 0.07
C TYR A 52 -2.24 8.67 1.18
N ILE A 53 -1.46 7.59 1.17
CA ILE A 53 -0.23 7.44 1.96
C ILE A 53 0.89 7.14 0.98
N GLY A 54 2.04 7.79 1.16
CA GLY A 54 3.21 7.62 0.33
C GLY A 54 4.51 7.63 1.12
N GLN A 55 5.60 7.20 0.50
CA GLN A 55 6.95 7.28 1.06
C GLN A 55 7.99 7.86 0.12
N THR A 56 9.16 8.15 0.68
CA THR A 56 10.37 8.47 -0.09
C THR A 56 11.63 8.05 0.64
N GLY A 57 12.54 7.39 -0.07
CA GLY A 57 13.91 7.14 0.41
C GLY A 57 14.90 8.28 0.12
N ARG A 58 14.39 9.45 -0.28
CA ARG A 58 15.20 10.63 -0.61
C ARG A 58 14.86 11.77 0.34
N SER A 59 14.18 12.79 -0.16
CA SER A 59 13.77 13.97 0.61
C SER A 59 12.26 14.05 0.69
N LEU A 60 11.70 14.07 1.91
CA LEU A 60 10.29 14.36 2.16
C LEU A 60 9.89 15.70 1.56
N ARG A 61 10.63 16.78 1.85
CA ARG A 61 10.45 18.09 1.23
C ARG A 61 10.38 18.02 -0.29
N GLY A 62 11.38 17.41 -0.92
CA GLY A 62 11.45 17.29 -2.37
C GLY A 62 10.29 16.47 -2.94
N ARG A 63 9.94 15.36 -2.28
CA ARG A 63 8.85 14.48 -2.71
C ARG A 63 7.48 15.15 -2.58
N VAL A 64 7.20 15.80 -1.46
CA VAL A 64 5.92 16.46 -1.21
C VAL A 64 5.75 17.69 -2.10
N ARG A 65 6.80 18.51 -2.31
CA ARG A 65 6.73 19.65 -3.25
C ARG A 65 6.56 19.19 -4.70
N ALA A 66 7.20 18.10 -5.11
CA ALA A 66 6.97 17.51 -6.42
C ALA A 66 5.53 16.98 -6.58
N LEU A 67 4.98 16.37 -5.52
CA LEU A 67 3.59 15.95 -5.48
C LEU A 67 2.65 17.14 -5.66
N ALA A 68 2.82 18.20 -4.86
CA ALA A 68 2.01 19.42 -4.93
C ALA A 68 2.03 20.00 -6.35
N ARG A 69 3.21 20.19 -6.96
CA ARG A 69 3.30 20.71 -8.34
C ARG A 69 2.52 19.87 -9.35
N GLY A 70 2.61 18.54 -9.26
CA GLY A 70 1.90 17.66 -10.20
C GLY A 70 0.39 17.60 -9.96
N VAL A 71 -0.04 17.66 -8.70
CA VAL A 71 -1.46 17.59 -8.31
C VAL A 71 -2.23 18.85 -8.75
N PHE A 72 -1.56 19.99 -8.82
CA PHE A 72 -2.14 21.28 -9.19
C PHE A 72 -1.73 21.74 -10.61
N ASP A 73 -1.20 20.82 -11.43
CA ASP A 73 -0.86 21.11 -12.82
C ASP A 73 -2.13 21.32 -13.67
N GLY A 74 -2.02 22.09 -14.76
CA GLY A 74 -3.14 22.34 -15.67
C GLY A 74 -3.61 21.10 -16.43
N GLU A 75 -2.75 20.09 -16.53
CA GLU A 75 -3.06 18.78 -17.11
C GLU A 75 -2.80 17.66 -16.10
N MET A 76 -3.55 16.56 -16.19
CA MET A 76 -3.33 15.40 -15.33
C MET A 76 -1.87 14.89 -15.47
N PRO A 77 -1.11 14.78 -14.38
CA PRO A 77 0.28 14.32 -14.43
C PRO A 77 0.36 12.85 -14.84
N TYR A 78 1.52 12.41 -15.34
CA TYR A 78 1.82 10.98 -15.53
C TYR A 78 1.88 10.25 -14.18
N ASN A 79 1.77 8.92 -14.20
CA ASN A 79 1.83 8.11 -12.97
C ASN A 79 3.26 7.79 -12.48
N ASP A 80 4.28 8.44 -13.04
CA ASP A 80 5.66 8.43 -12.58
C ASP A 80 6.18 9.87 -12.42
N PRO A 81 7.01 10.14 -11.39
CA PRO A 81 7.49 9.21 -10.36
C PRO A 81 6.50 8.99 -9.20
N HIS A 82 5.26 9.48 -9.33
CA HIS A 82 4.22 9.42 -8.31
C HIS A 82 3.00 8.67 -8.82
N THR A 83 2.86 7.41 -8.41
CA THR A 83 1.74 6.56 -8.82
C THR A 83 0.38 7.13 -8.42
N GLY A 84 0.31 7.86 -7.29
CA GLY A 84 -0.90 8.49 -6.78
C GLY A 84 -1.24 9.86 -7.37
N SER A 85 -0.29 10.55 -8.02
CA SER A 85 -0.50 11.92 -8.53
C SER A 85 -1.72 12.09 -9.44
N PRO A 86 -1.98 11.19 -10.42
CA PRO A 86 -3.18 11.33 -11.26
C PRO A 86 -4.49 11.32 -10.48
N ALA A 87 -4.57 10.50 -9.42
CA ALA A 87 -5.77 10.37 -8.61
C ALA A 87 -6.00 11.61 -7.74
N LEU A 88 -4.93 12.18 -7.19
CA LEU A 88 -4.99 13.41 -6.42
C LEU A 88 -5.30 14.62 -7.30
N TRP A 89 -4.74 14.71 -8.51
CA TRP A 89 -5.12 15.72 -9.50
C TRP A 89 -6.61 15.66 -9.83
N ALA A 90 -7.17 14.45 -10.02
CA ALA A 90 -8.59 14.27 -10.29
C ALA A 90 -9.49 14.73 -9.13
N ILE A 91 -8.99 14.69 -7.89
CA ILE A 91 -9.68 15.26 -6.74
C ILE A 91 -9.64 16.79 -6.82
N VAL A 92 -8.51 17.42 -7.15
CA VAL A 92 -8.43 18.88 -7.35
C VAL A 92 -9.40 19.35 -8.43
N ASP A 93 -9.36 18.70 -9.58
CA ASP A 93 -10.22 19.04 -10.73
C ASP A 93 -11.73 18.93 -10.39
N ARG A 94 -12.10 18.11 -9.40
CA ARG A 94 -13.50 17.95 -8.97
C ARG A 94 -13.88 18.81 -7.77
N HIS A 95 -12.99 18.97 -6.81
CA HIS A 95 -13.31 19.44 -5.46
C HIS A 95 -12.51 20.66 -5.02
N GLY A 96 -11.51 21.11 -5.79
CA GLY A 96 -10.70 22.28 -5.48
C GLY A 96 -9.44 21.96 -4.67
N THR A 97 -8.92 22.95 -3.96
CA THR A 97 -7.55 22.95 -3.42
C THR A 97 -7.42 22.41 -2.00
N GLY A 98 -8.45 21.74 -1.47
CA GLY A 98 -8.61 21.41 -0.04
C GLY A 98 -7.69 20.31 0.48
N PHE A 99 -6.52 20.09 -0.12
CA PHE A 99 -5.56 19.08 0.31
C PHE A 99 -4.69 19.54 1.47
N GLU A 100 -4.48 18.64 2.42
CA GLU A 100 -3.49 18.79 3.48
C GLU A 100 -2.57 17.57 3.52
N VAL A 101 -1.35 17.79 3.99
CA VAL A 101 -0.31 16.76 4.15
C VAL A 101 0.23 16.76 5.57
N SER A 102 0.67 15.61 6.04
CA SER A 102 1.39 15.45 7.30
C SER A 102 2.48 14.41 7.08
N VAL A 103 3.68 14.64 7.61
CA VAL A 103 4.85 13.79 7.35
C VAL A 103 5.47 13.26 8.63
N THR A 104 6.23 12.17 8.54
CA THR A 104 7.11 11.71 9.61
C THR A 104 8.37 11.05 9.04
N SER A 105 9.47 11.16 9.77
CA SER A 105 10.81 10.70 9.38
C SER A 105 11.48 9.90 10.51
N PRO A 106 10.87 8.80 10.99
CA PRO A 106 11.49 7.99 12.04
C PRO A 106 12.78 7.33 11.53
N PRO A 107 13.82 7.14 12.37
CA PRO A 107 15.12 6.59 11.92
C PRO A 107 15.02 5.27 11.13
N LYS A 108 14.05 4.40 11.47
CA LYS A 108 13.79 3.14 10.75
C LYS A 108 13.50 3.32 9.26
N THR A 109 12.97 4.47 8.85
CA THR A 109 12.67 4.74 7.43
C THR A 109 13.92 4.99 6.57
N ALA A 110 15.11 5.02 7.16
CA ALA A 110 16.38 5.04 6.44
C ALA A 110 16.58 3.74 5.64
N ASP A 111 16.22 2.63 6.25
CA ASP A 111 16.19 1.34 5.59
C ASP A 111 15.01 1.27 4.61
N SER A 112 15.29 0.84 3.39
CA SER A 112 14.27 0.82 2.33
C SER A 112 13.16 -0.17 2.63
N GLN A 113 13.51 -1.36 3.08
CA GLN A 113 12.57 -2.43 3.35
C GLN A 113 11.67 -2.08 4.55
N GLN A 114 12.23 -1.48 5.60
CA GLN A 114 11.45 -0.95 6.73
C GLN A 114 10.53 0.19 6.32
N ARG A 115 10.98 1.12 5.47
CA ARG A 115 10.16 2.24 5.01
C ARG A 115 8.95 1.78 4.21
N HIS A 116 9.14 0.79 3.32
CA HIS A 116 8.04 0.17 2.59
C HIS A 116 7.08 -0.56 3.54
N ALA A 117 7.58 -1.35 4.49
CA ALA A 117 6.72 -2.01 5.47
C ALA A 117 5.93 -1.04 6.36
N ILE A 118 6.51 0.11 6.72
CA ILE A 118 5.79 1.17 7.44
C ILE A 118 4.68 1.77 6.57
N GLU A 119 4.94 2.04 5.28
CA GLU A 119 3.90 2.49 4.33
C GLU A 119 2.75 1.49 4.25
N ASP A 120 3.04 0.20 4.06
CA ASP A 120 2.02 -0.85 4.02
C ASP A 120 1.26 -0.97 5.34
N THR A 121 1.94 -0.84 6.49
CA THR A 121 1.30 -0.84 7.81
C THR A 121 0.31 0.29 7.99
N LEU A 122 0.69 1.50 7.59
CA LEU A 122 -0.18 2.67 7.71
C LEU A 122 -1.43 2.49 6.83
N ILE A 123 -1.28 1.95 5.62
CA ILE A 123 -2.40 1.65 4.74
C ILE A 123 -3.30 0.56 5.36
N ALA A 124 -2.72 -0.53 5.83
CA ALA A 124 -3.43 -1.66 6.44
C ALA A 124 -4.24 -1.25 7.66
N VAL A 125 -3.62 -0.52 8.61
CA VAL A 125 -4.29 -0.03 9.81
C VAL A 125 -5.38 0.97 9.46
N TYR A 126 -5.13 1.91 8.55
CA TYR A 126 -6.17 2.83 8.09
C TYR A 126 -7.38 2.06 7.55
N ARG A 127 -7.15 1.02 6.74
CA ARG A 127 -8.22 0.19 6.18
C ARG A 127 -8.96 -0.59 7.28
N ARG A 128 -8.25 -1.15 8.25
CA ARG A 128 -8.84 -1.84 9.42
C ARG A 128 -9.82 -0.93 10.17
N GLU A 129 -9.35 0.26 10.56
CA GLU A 129 -10.10 1.17 11.43
C GLU A 129 -11.29 1.80 10.71
N THR A 130 -11.13 2.13 9.42
CA THR A 130 -12.15 2.91 8.69
C THR A 130 -13.02 2.08 7.77
N ARG A 131 -12.64 0.82 7.52
CA ARG A 131 -13.21 -0.03 6.45
C ARG A 131 -13.15 0.61 5.06
N ARG A 132 -12.22 1.55 4.84
CA ARG A 132 -12.11 2.32 3.57
C ARG A 132 -10.80 2.08 2.86
N ASN A 133 -10.89 2.08 1.54
CA ASN A 133 -9.73 2.04 0.65
C ASN A 133 -9.30 3.46 0.24
N LEU A 134 -8.01 3.76 0.39
CA LEU A 134 -7.39 4.99 -0.09
C LEU A 134 -7.55 5.12 -1.62
N ILE A 135 -7.86 6.32 -2.10
CA ILE A 135 -8.14 6.59 -3.51
C ILE A 135 -6.85 6.72 -4.31
N GLY A 136 -5.79 7.27 -3.71
CA GLY A 136 -4.50 7.46 -4.36
C GLY A 136 -3.61 6.21 -4.41
N ASN A 137 -3.92 5.17 -3.61
CA ASN A 137 -3.16 3.92 -3.55
C ASN A 137 -3.75 2.84 -4.48
N PHE A 138 -3.02 1.74 -4.68
CA PHE A 138 -3.45 0.57 -5.47
C PHE A 138 -3.87 0.89 -6.93
N GLY A 139 -3.33 1.96 -7.50
CA GLY A 139 -3.65 2.34 -8.88
C GLY A 139 -5.06 2.89 -9.09
N ARG A 140 -5.82 3.17 -8.02
CA ARG A 140 -7.20 3.64 -8.10
C ARG A 140 -7.29 5.10 -8.60
N MET A 141 -8.51 5.51 -8.97
CA MET A 141 -8.90 6.85 -9.39
C MET A 141 -10.30 7.17 -8.86
N PRO A 142 -10.67 8.44 -8.66
CA PRO A 142 -12.06 8.84 -8.45
C PRO A 142 -12.98 8.40 -9.61
N PRO A 143 -14.28 8.15 -9.38
CA PRO A 143 -15.25 7.86 -10.43
C PRO A 143 -15.24 8.93 -11.52
N GLY A 144 -15.35 8.55 -12.80
CA GLY A 144 -15.39 9.51 -13.93
C GLY A 144 -14.02 9.98 -14.44
N TYR A 145 -12.92 9.36 -14.01
CA TYR A 145 -11.58 9.67 -14.52
C TYR A 145 -10.87 8.45 -15.06
N SER A 146 -10.15 8.64 -16.17
CA SER A 146 -9.12 7.72 -16.65
C SER A 146 -7.77 8.09 -16.03
N LYS A 147 -6.91 7.09 -15.80
CA LYS A 147 -5.59 7.31 -15.20
C LYS A 147 -4.51 7.54 -16.26
N SER A 148 -3.70 8.58 -16.10
CA SER A 148 -2.46 8.71 -16.89
C SER A 148 -1.54 7.50 -16.72
N LYS A 149 -0.88 7.09 -17.80
CA LYS A 149 0.17 6.06 -17.77
C LYS A 149 1.52 6.71 -17.45
N ARG A 150 2.58 5.92 -17.58
CA ARG A 150 3.95 6.41 -17.44
C ARG A 150 4.27 7.38 -18.57
N ARG A 151 5.15 8.35 -18.35
CA ARG A 151 5.62 9.31 -19.35
C ARG A 151 6.14 8.62 -20.60
N SER A 152 6.83 7.48 -20.45
CA SER A 152 7.34 6.67 -21.57
C SER A 152 6.27 6.06 -22.47
N LYS A 153 5.01 6.03 -22.02
CA LYS A 153 3.86 5.58 -22.82
C LYS A 153 3.08 6.74 -23.42
N ASP A 154 3.38 7.97 -23.01
CA ASP A 154 2.78 9.21 -23.49
C ASP A 154 1.24 9.20 -23.58
N ILE A 155 0.60 8.62 -22.57
CA ILE A 155 -0.87 8.55 -22.47
C ILE A 155 -1.29 9.29 -21.21
N ARG A 156 -1.92 10.44 -21.38
CA ARG A 156 -2.55 11.21 -20.28
C ARG A 156 -3.99 10.77 -20.07
N GLY A 157 -4.39 10.76 -18.80
CA GLY A 157 -5.77 10.58 -18.38
C GLY A 157 -6.49 11.93 -18.28
N GLY A 158 -7.72 11.88 -17.79
CA GLY A 158 -8.58 13.06 -17.63
C GLY A 158 -9.99 12.67 -17.20
N ARG A 159 -10.90 13.65 -17.19
CA ARG A 159 -12.34 13.35 -17.11
C ARG A 159 -12.74 12.47 -18.29
N SER A 160 -13.55 11.46 -18.02
CA SER A 160 -14.04 10.55 -19.06
C SER A 160 -15.45 10.07 -18.74
N ASP A 161 -16.34 10.29 -19.70
CA ASP A 161 -17.70 9.76 -19.68
C ASP A 161 -17.77 8.31 -20.19
N ASP A 162 -16.67 7.80 -20.76
CA ASP A 162 -16.55 6.42 -21.21
C ASP A 162 -16.22 5.50 -20.02
N ASP A 163 -17.21 4.72 -19.60
CA ASP A 163 -17.09 3.74 -18.52
C ASP A 163 -15.94 2.73 -18.73
N THR A 164 -15.56 2.44 -19.98
CA THR A 164 -14.47 1.50 -20.29
C THR A 164 -13.08 2.09 -20.04
N LEU A 165 -12.95 3.42 -20.09
CA LEU A 165 -11.71 4.14 -19.81
C LEU A 165 -11.59 4.57 -18.34
N ARG A 166 -12.70 4.53 -17.59
CA ARG A 166 -12.71 4.87 -16.17
C ARG A 166 -11.81 3.90 -15.40
N SER A 167 -10.88 4.50 -14.67
CA SER A 167 -9.92 3.77 -13.84
C SER A 167 -10.37 3.67 -12.38
N PHE A 168 -11.62 4.06 -12.10
CA PHE A 168 -12.25 3.77 -10.82
C PHE A 168 -12.42 2.27 -10.66
N ARG A 169 -12.00 1.76 -9.50
CA ARG A 169 -12.12 0.35 -9.15
C ARG A 169 -12.64 0.25 -7.72
N LYS A 170 -13.72 -0.50 -7.54
CA LYS A 170 -14.19 -0.89 -6.21
C LYS A 170 -13.13 -1.80 -5.59
N GLY A 171 -12.61 -1.40 -4.42
CA GLY A 171 -11.67 -2.20 -3.65
C GLY A 171 -12.33 -3.44 -3.04
N ILE A 172 -11.55 -4.15 -2.23
CA ILE A 172 -12.05 -5.19 -1.32
C ILE A 172 -12.07 -4.66 0.12
N GLU A 173 -12.93 -5.26 0.95
CA GLU A 173 -12.92 -5.01 2.39
C GLU A 173 -11.55 -5.40 2.99
N PRO A 174 -11.10 -4.76 4.07
CA PRO A 174 -9.94 -5.24 4.81
C PRO A 174 -10.16 -6.67 5.33
N LEU A 175 -9.06 -7.40 5.54
CA LEU A 175 -9.08 -8.68 6.26
C LEU A 175 -9.69 -8.52 7.67
N SER A 176 -10.05 -9.63 8.32
CA SER A 176 -10.71 -9.59 9.64
C SER A 176 -9.79 -9.17 10.79
N TRP A 177 -8.46 -9.30 10.60
CA TRP A 177 -7.46 -9.13 11.64
C TRP A 177 -7.60 -10.13 12.81
N GLU A 178 -8.08 -11.34 12.54
CA GLU A 178 -8.04 -12.46 13.48
C GLU A 178 -6.59 -12.92 13.71
N ASP A 179 -6.22 -13.13 14.97
CA ASP A 179 -4.90 -13.56 15.44
C ASP A 179 -3.70 -12.88 14.76
N PRO A 180 -3.64 -11.54 14.74
CA PRO A 180 -2.68 -10.79 13.91
C PRO A 180 -1.22 -11.02 14.34
N GLU A 181 -0.99 -11.55 15.54
CA GLU A 181 0.33 -11.83 16.12
C GLU A 181 0.87 -13.23 15.78
N ASP A 182 0.01 -14.23 15.51
CA ASP A 182 0.44 -15.57 15.11
C ASP A 182 0.55 -15.68 13.59
N LEU A 183 1.70 -15.25 13.08
CA LEU A 183 2.00 -15.15 11.64
C LEU A 183 1.97 -16.49 10.89
N THR A 184 1.95 -17.61 11.62
CA THR A 184 1.95 -18.97 11.06
C THR A 184 0.67 -19.75 11.36
N ALA A 185 -0.27 -19.17 12.10
CA ALA A 185 -1.55 -19.79 12.40
C ALA A 185 -2.32 -20.19 11.12
N PRO A 186 -3.09 -21.29 11.16
CA PRO A 186 -3.88 -21.77 10.02
C PRO A 186 -5.03 -20.80 9.64
N ASP A 187 -5.40 -19.90 10.54
CA ASP A 187 -6.46 -18.89 10.42
C ASP A 187 -5.93 -17.45 10.50
N TRP A 188 -4.61 -17.24 10.40
CA TRP A 188 -3.99 -15.91 10.48
C TRP A 188 -4.70 -14.89 9.58
N MET A 189 -5.14 -13.78 10.16
CA MET A 189 -5.89 -12.69 9.52
C MET A 189 -7.26 -13.11 8.94
N GLY A 190 -7.84 -14.20 9.45
CA GLY A 190 -9.14 -14.76 9.05
C GLY A 190 -9.12 -15.50 7.71
N LEU A 191 -7.93 -15.91 7.27
CA LEU A 191 -7.74 -16.62 6.01
C LEU A 191 -7.54 -18.12 6.30
N SER A 192 -8.14 -18.98 5.47
CA SER A 192 -7.89 -20.43 5.54
C SER A 192 -6.56 -20.77 4.88
N TRP A 193 -5.48 -20.71 5.65
CA TRP A 193 -4.14 -21.05 5.19
C TRP A 193 -3.98 -22.58 5.08
N SER A 194 -3.27 -23.02 4.04
CA SER A 194 -2.88 -24.43 3.91
C SER A 194 -1.94 -24.84 5.03
N GLU A 195 -1.91 -26.15 5.33
CA GLU A 195 -0.84 -26.71 6.16
C GLU A 195 0.54 -26.29 5.62
N PRO A 196 1.49 -25.94 6.50
CA PRO A 196 2.87 -25.66 6.10
C PRO A 196 3.49 -26.85 5.38
N ALA A 197 4.15 -26.59 4.26
CA ALA A 197 4.92 -27.59 3.53
C ALA A 197 6.32 -27.04 3.18
N PRO A 198 7.34 -27.92 3.03
CA PRO A 198 8.64 -27.49 2.53
C PRO A 198 8.52 -26.86 1.14
N LEU A 199 9.21 -25.75 0.89
CA LEU A 199 9.16 -25.06 -0.40
C LEU A 199 9.66 -25.94 -1.55
N SER A 200 10.57 -26.88 -1.25
CA SER A 200 11.01 -27.93 -2.16
C SER A 200 9.87 -28.84 -2.68
N GLU A 201 8.76 -28.92 -1.96
CA GLU A 201 7.57 -29.69 -2.30
C GLU A 201 6.52 -28.89 -3.09
N ALA A 202 6.75 -27.61 -3.39
CA ALA A 202 5.90 -26.81 -4.28
C ALA A 202 5.86 -27.41 -5.70
N ARG A 203 4.94 -28.35 -5.93
CA ARG A 203 4.80 -29.19 -7.13
C ARG A 203 3.44 -28.97 -7.81
N SER A 204 3.08 -29.85 -8.75
CA SER A 204 1.90 -29.75 -9.62
C SER A 204 0.54 -29.78 -8.91
N GLN A 205 0.48 -30.20 -7.65
CA GLN A 205 -0.77 -30.27 -6.86
C GLN A 205 -1.21 -28.91 -6.29
N LEU A 206 -0.46 -27.83 -6.51
CA LEU A 206 -0.84 -26.50 -6.08
C LEU A 206 -2.00 -25.93 -6.91
N PRO A 207 -2.89 -25.12 -6.31
CA PRO A 207 -3.97 -24.47 -7.05
C PRO A 207 -3.48 -23.57 -8.19
N GLU A 208 -4.20 -23.57 -9.30
CA GLU A 208 -4.00 -22.62 -10.41
C GLU A 208 -4.77 -21.31 -10.23
N SER A 209 -5.35 -21.09 -9.05
CA SER A 209 -6.17 -19.93 -8.74
C SER A 209 -5.35 -18.75 -8.21
N ALA A 210 -6.02 -17.61 -8.11
CA ALA A 210 -5.57 -16.49 -7.33
C ALA A 210 -5.42 -16.86 -5.84
N GLY A 211 -4.55 -16.14 -5.14
CA GLY A 211 -4.35 -16.33 -3.71
C GLY A 211 -3.18 -15.55 -3.13
N LEU A 212 -3.05 -15.70 -1.81
CA LEU A 212 -1.98 -15.14 -1.00
C LEU A 212 -1.06 -16.28 -0.56
N TYR A 213 0.21 -16.00 -0.33
CA TYR A 213 1.17 -16.98 0.17
C TYR A 213 2.16 -16.34 1.12
N ARG A 214 2.68 -17.15 2.04
CA ARG A 214 3.74 -16.78 2.98
C ARG A 214 4.87 -17.80 2.91
N ILE A 215 6.11 -17.34 3.08
CA ILE A 215 7.33 -18.15 3.09
C ILE A 215 8.12 -17.77 4.34
N TRP A 216 8.69 -18.75 5.04
CA TRP A 216 9.50 -18.50 6.23
C TRP A 216 10.53 -19.60 6.48
N ASP A 217 11.57 -19.24 7.23
CA ASP A 217 12.52 -20.18 7.80
C ASP A 217 11.98 -20.64 9.17
N PRO A 218 11.70 -21.94 9.39
CA PRO A 218 11.13 -22.43 10.65
C PRO A 218 12.05 -22.23 11.85
N GLU A 219 13.37 -22.11 11.65
CA GLU A 219 14.33 -21.90 12.74
C GLU A 219 14.47 -20.43 13.12
N ARG A 220 13.97 -19.53 12.27
CA ARG A 220 14.23 -18.09 12.38
C ARG A 220 12.98 -17.22 12.33
N CYS A 221 11.79 -17.81 12.24
CA CYS A 221 10.52 -17.12 12.30
C CYS A 221 10.09 -16.92 13.77
N PRO A 222 9.60 -15.73 14.16
CA PRO A 222 9.45 -14.51 13.37
C PRO A 222 10.77 -13.74 13.12
N PRO A 223 10.86 -12.91 12.05
CA PRO A 223 9.82 -12.60 11.06
C PRO A 223 9.67 -13.67 9.96
N LEU A 224 8.57 -13.61 9.20
CA LEU A 224 8.47 -14.26 7.89
C LEU A 224 9.58 -13.81 6.92
N GLU A 225 9.91 -14.66 5.95
CA GLU A 225 10.84 -14.35 4.86
C GLU A 225 10.16 -13.54 3.75
N TYR A 226 8.92 -13.90 3.41
CA TYR A 226 8.17 -13.26 2.32
C TYR A 226 6.66 -13.39 2.53
N ILE A 227 5.92 -12.33 2.19
CA ILE A 227 4.47 -12.36 1.99
C ILE A 227 4.21 -11.93 0.56
N GLY A 228 3.35 -12.66 -0.14
CA GLY A 228 3.08 -12.41 -1.54
C GLY A 228 1.67 -12.69 -1.98
N GLU A 229 1.33 -12.15 -3.15
CA GLU A 229 0.11 -12.45 -3.87
C GLU A 229 0.38 -12.93 -5.30
N THR A 230 -0.62 -13.59 -5.88
CA THR A 230 -0.63 -13.91 -7.30
C THR A 230 -2.01 -14.30 -7.80
N LEU A 231 -2.26 -14.11 -9.10
CA LEU A 231 -3.39 -14.72 -9.82
C LEU A 231 -3.19 -16.21 -10.14
N ASN A 232 -1.99 -16.77 -9.94
CA ASN A 232 -1.70 -18.19 -10.16
C ASN A 232 -0.69 -18.72 -9.13
N LEU A 233 -1.20 -19.28 -8.03
CA LEU A 233 -0.41 -19.81 -6.92
C LEU A 233 0.64 -20.83 -7.37
N ARG A 234 0.25 -21.80 -8.20
CA ARG A 234 1.16 -22.84 -8.71
C ARG A 234 2.38 -22.25 -9.42
N SER A 235 2.16 -21.38 -10.41
CA SER A 235 3.26 -20.79 -11.17
C SER A 235 4.18 -19.92 -10.31
N ARG A 236 3.62 -19.19 -9.34
CA ARG A 236 4.39 -18.31 -8.45
C ARG A 236 5.23 -19.09 -7.44
N LEU A 237 4.64 -20.06 -6.75
CA LEU A 237 5.36 -20.89 -5.77
C LEU A 237 6.40 -21.79 -6.43
N TYR A 238 6.12 -22.32 -7.63
CA TYR A 238 7.12 -23.03 -8.43
C TYR A 238 8.34 -22.15 -8.78
N ARG A 239 8.13 -20.85 -9.03
CA ARG A 239 9.22 -19.90 -9.25
C ARG A 239 10.04 -19.69 -7.98
N HIS A 240 9.40 -19.52 -6.82
CA HIS A 240 10.09 -19.40 -5.54
C HIS A 240 10.94 -20.62 -5.21
N ARG A 241 10.39 -21.83 -5.40
CA ARG A 241 11.13 -23.08 -5.23
C ARG A 241 12.45 -23.14 -6.00
N ARG A 242 12.50 -22.57 -7.21
CA ARG A 242 13.72 -22.59 -8.04
C ARG A 242 14.77 -21.57 -7.60
N ASN A 243 14.38 -20.57 -6.83
CA ASN A 243 15.18 -19.38 -6.57
C ASN A 243 15.46 -19.14 -5.07
N ARG A 244 14.94 -20.00 -4.19
CA ARG A 244 15.07 -19.90 -2.74
C ARG A 244 15.57 -21.21 -2.13
N GLU A 245 16.01 -21.13 -0.89
CA GLU A 245 16.52 -22.26 -0.13
C GLU A 245 15.42 -23.31 0.13
N SER A 246 15.78 -24.59 0.07
CA SER A 246 14.81 -25.70 0.11
C SER A 246 14.21 -25.97 1.48
N HIS A 247 14.86 -25.53 2.55
CA HIS A 247 14.40 -25.72 3.94
C HIS A 247 13.30 -24.74 4.35
N LEU A 248 13.10 -23.67 3.58
CA LEU A 248 12.02 -22.73 3.83
C LEU A 248 10.67 -23.45 3.74
N LEU A 249 9.76 -23.10 4.63
CA LEU A 249 8.38 -23.53 4.57
C LEU A 249 7.56 -22.51 3.78
N PHE A 250 6.47 -22.98 3.18
CA PHE A 250 5.44 -22.13 2.61
C PHE A 250 4.05 -22.59 3.02
N SER A 251 3.11 -21.66 2.95
CA SER A 251 1.68 -21.90 3.10
C SER A 251 0.95 -20.88 2.23
N TYR A 252 -0.26 -21.21 1.78
CA TYR A 252 -1.06 -20.36 0.91
C TYR A 252 -2.52 -20.31 1.34
N ALA A 253 -3.18 -19.21 1.02
CA ALA A 253 -4.62 -19.04 1.14
C ALA A 253 -5.19 -18.79 -0.26
N ALA A 254 -5.97 -19.74 -0.78
CA ALA A 254 -6.59 -19.62 -2.10
C ALA A 254 -7.72 -18.58 -2.07
N GLN A 255 -7.78 -17.74 -3.10
CA GLN A 255 -8.78 -16.68 -3.28
C GLN A 255 -9.36 -16.77 -4.71
N PRO A 256 -10.01 -17.89 -5.08
CA PRO A 256 -10.41 -18.15 -6.47
C PRO A 256 -11.40 -17.11 -7.04
N ASP A 257 -12.16 -16.44 -6.18
CA ASP A 257 -13.13 -15.41 -6.58
C ASP A 257 -12.50 -14.03 -6.86
N ILE A 258 -11.19 -13.87 -6.60
CA ILE A 258 -10.48 -12.62 -6.87
C ILE A 258 -9.79 -12.67 -8.23
N GLU A 259 -10.43 -12.07 -9.23
CA GLU A 259 -9.92 -12.06 -10.61
C GLU A 259 -8.93 -10.92 -10.92
N ARG A 260 -8.71 -10.00 -9.99
CA ARG A 260 -7.97 -8.75 -10.24
C ARG A 260 -6.85 -8.57 -9.23
N GLU A 261 -5.62 -8.52 -9.74
CA GLU A 261 -4.37 -8.36 -8.98
C GLU A 261 -4.42 -7.21 -7.95
N PHE A 262 -4.97 -6.04 -8.31
CA PHE A 262 -5.03 -4.91 -7.36
C PHE A 262 -5.83 -5.20 -6.08
N LYS A 263 -6.81 -6.11 -6.12
CA LYS A 263 -7.55 -6.54 -4.92
C LYS A 263 -6.71 -7.49 -4.07
N LEU A 264 -5.87 -8.31 -4.70
CA LEU A 264 -4.91 -9.13 -3.99
C LEU A 264 -3.82 -8.28 -3.36
N SER A 265 -3.29 -7.26 -4.06
CA SER A 265 -2.33 -6.31 -3.47
C SER A 265 -2.91 -5.58 -2.25
N GLN A 266 -4.23 -5.33 -2.26
CA GLN A 266 -4.92 -4.82 -1.08
C GLN A 266 -4.84 -5.82 0.10
N LEU A 267 -5.18 -7.09 -0.10
CA LEU A 267 -5.07 -8.08 0.98
C LEU A 267 -3.63 -8.33 1.41
N GLU A 268 -2.68 -8.34 0.46
CA GLU A 268 -1.24 -8.45 0.74
C GLU A 268 -0.74 -7.30 1.62
N THR A 269 -1.13 -6.05 1.34
CA THR A 269 -0.82 -4.91 2.21
C THR A 269 -1.39 -5.10 3.61
N ASP A 270 -2.60 -5.66 3.75
CA ASP A 270 -3.19 -5.93 5.07
C ASP A 270 -2.33 -6.95 5.86
N LEU A 271 -1.85 -8.02 5.19
CA LEU A 271 -0.93 -9.00 5.78
C LEU A 271 0.44 -8.41 6.13
N LEU A 272 1.02 -7.60 5.25
CA LEU A 272 2.30 -6.91 5.49
C LEU A 272 2.21 -5.96 6.68
N GLY A 273 1.08 -5.25 6.81
CA GLY A 273 0.82 -4.39 7.95
C GLY A 273 0.65 -5.14 9.27
N ALA A 274 -0.08 -6.26 9.26
CA ALA A 274 -0.20 -7.13 10.44
C ALA A 274 1.15 -7.72 10.86
N HIS A 275 1.94 -8.19 9.89
CA HIS A 275 3.30 -8.69 10.12
C HIS A 275 4.20 -7.64 10.78
N TRP A 276 4.24 -6.42 10.23
CA TRP A 276 5.06 -5.36 10.83
C TRP A 276 4.51 -4.95 12.20
N MET A 277 3.20 -4.98 12.42
CA MET A 277 2.63 -4.71 13.73
C MET A 277 3.09 -5.71 14.78
N ALA A 278 3.16 -7.00 14.44
CA ALA A 278 3.62 -8.08 15.31
C ALA A 278 5.14 -8.05 15.53
N CYS A 279 5.94 -7.84 14.47
CA CYS A 279 7.40 -7.96 14.55
C CYS A 279 8.14 -6.63 14.74
N LYS A 280 7.50 -5.49 14.43
CA LYS A 280 8.13 -4.16 14.30
C LYS A 280 9.30 -4.12 13.31
N GLN A 281 9.28 -5.04 12.34
CA GLN A 281 10.23 -5.17 11.24
C GLN A 281 9.52 -5.76 10.02
N ALA A 282 9.97 -5.40 8.82
CA ALA A 282 9.54 -6.02 7.57
C ALA A 282 9.89 -7.54 7.50
N PRO A 283 9.21 -8.31 6.62
CA PRO A 283 9.69 -9.63 6.24
C PRO A 283 11.07 -9.52 5.59
N ARG A 284 11.94 -10.52 5.79
CA ARG A 284 13.39 -10.41 5.54
C ARG A 284 13.80 -10.20 4.09
N ASP A 285 13.08 -10.81 3.16
CA ASP A 285 13.38 -10.76 1.73
C ASP A 285 12.20 -10.10 0.96
N GLN A 286 11.57 -9.10 1.60
CA GLN A 286 10.49 -8.30 1.03
C GLN A 286 11.02 -7.01 0.36
N TYR A 287 10.38 -6.59 -0.74
CA TYR A 287 10.61 -5.38 -1.55
C TYR A 287 11.84 -5.37 -2.46
#